data_AF-A4ABJ7-F1
#
_entry.id   AF-A4ABJ7-F1
#
_cell.length_a   1.000
_cell.length_b   1.000
_cell.length_c   1.000
_cell.angle_alpha   90.00
_cell.angle_beta   90.00
_cell.angle_gamma   90.00
#
_symmetry.space_group_name_H-M   'P 1'
#
loop_
_entity.id
_entity.type
_entity.pdbx_description
1 polymer ?
#
loop_
_entity_poly.entity_id
_entity_poly.type
_entity_poly.pdbx_seq_one_letter_code
_entity_poly.pdbx_strand_id
1 'polypeptide(L)'
;MDFLRLRGCALQQTVARRNSSLGRVAPPSQRLLLELAFLRDAPTCIDTLRSDGNDELATAISESATLKRSQLPALIFNATLGNSEYRDFWRTSVPAQNYPEQTSSEVITALEQVSDGARRWLSGDYAADDMKFELALSDIARGDGGELLEALARQAAYLDAANAVISAQVDKGPLCRANTQSEAAAIVRTVVNKFFIREVQARAASLGQRYYDLSEPLRELEQLLADALPDAYADWRDNRDRRFDAGLKAPRNHVTQLQALLGVCYAEFAARDDSTE
;
A
#
# COMPACT_ATOMS: atom_id res chain seq x y z
N MET A 1 33.30 -7.45 20.92
CA MET A 1 33.14 -6.25 21.78
C MET A 1 32.99 -6.72 23.22
N ASP A 2 33.80 -6.17 24.13
CA ASP A 2 33.74 -6.52 25.55
C ASP A 2 32.63 -5.70 26.24
N PHE A 3 31.51 -6.37 26.52
CA PHE A 3 30.28 -5.80 27.08
C PHE A 3 30.50 -5.04 28.41
N LEU A 4 31.51 -5.45 29.17
CA LEU A 4 31.82 -4.88 30.48
C LEU A 4 32.43 -3.47 30.41
N ARG A 5 32.89 -3.03 29.24
CA ARG A 5 33.52 -1.72 29.01
C ARG A 5 32.53 -0.60 28.64
N LEU A 6 31.23 -0.89 28.52
CA LEU A 6 30.16 0.09 28.25
C LEU A 6 29.47 0.63 29.52
N ARG A 7 30.01 0.33 30.72
CA ARG A 7 29.42 0.75 32.00
C ARG A 7 29.26 2.27 32.03
N GLY A 8 28.03 2.75 32.25
CA GLY A 8 27.70 4.18 32.27
C GLY A 8 27.00 4.71 31.02
N CYS A 9 26.99 3.95 29.92
CA CYS A 9 26.23 4.30 28.72
C CYS A 9 24.85 3.63 28.69
N ALA A 10 23.80 4.38 28.31
CA ALA A 10 22.49 3.80 27.96
C ALA A 10 22.59 2.72 26.88
N LEU A 11 23.55 2.89 25.95
CA LEU A 11 23.91 1.95 24.90
C LEU A 11 24.20 0.51 25.41
N GLN A 12 24.72 0.38 26.63
CA GLN A 12 24.98 -0.93 27.23
C GLN A 12 23.72 -1.79 27.28
N GLN A 13 22.57 -1.20 27.67
CA GLN A 13 21.31 -1.94 27.79
C GLN A 13 20.83 -2.41 26.42
N THR A 14 20.93 -1.57 25.40
CA THR A 14 20.55 -1.89 24.02
C THR A 14 21.41 -3.02 23.45
N VAL A 15 22.73 -2.96 23.65
CA VAL A 15 23.66 -4.03 23.23
C VAL A 15 23.40 -5.32 24.00
N ALA A 16 23.10 -5.25 25.30
CA ALA A 16 22.72 -6.42 26.11
C ALA A 16 21.48 -7.11 25.55
N ARG A 17 20.41 -6.33 25.33
CA ARG A 17 19.13 -6.81 24.78
C ARG A 17 19.34 -7.47 23.43
N ARG A 18 20.10 -6.83 22.52
CA ARG A 18 20.40 -7.35 21.19
C ARG A 18 21.15 -8.69 21.24
N ASN A 19 22.12 -8.85 22.14
CA ASN A 19 22.95 -10.04 22.26
C ASN A 19 22.29 -11.20 23.02
N SER A 20 21.23 -10.93 23.77
CA SER A 20 20.45 -11.93 24.50
C SER A 20 19.82 -12.98 23.57
N SER A 21 19.45 -14.14 24.11
CA SER A 21 18.77 -15.19 23.34
C SER A 21 17.50 -14.68 22.65
N LEU A 22 16.71 -13.84 23.34
CA LEU A 22 15.52 -13.19 22.79
C LEU A 22 15.88 -12.18 21.69
N GLY A 23 16.94 -11.39 21.88
CA GLY A 23 17.41 -10.43 20.89
C GLY A 23 17.92 -11.06 19.59
N ARG A 24 18.44 -12.29 19.64
CA ARG A 24 18.88 -13.05 18.45
C ARG A 24 17.71 -13.49 17.58
N VAL A 25 16.58 -13.85 18.19
CA VAL A 25 15.37 -14.31 17.50
C VAL A 25 14.29 -13.24 17.38
N ALA A 26 14.60 -11.99 17.74
CA ALA A 26 13.66 -10.88 17.69
C ALA A 26 13.09 -10.71 16.26
N PRO A 27 11.78 -10.40 16.13
CA PRO A 27 11.16 -10.14 14.84
C PRO A 27 11.76 -8.88 14.19
N PRO A 28 11.56 -8.68 12.87
CA PRO A 28 12.14 -7.54 12.15
C PRO A 28 11.84 -6.17 12.77
N SER A 29 10.62 -5.94 13.25
CA SER A 29 10.20 -4.71 13.93
C SER A 29 11.04 -4.42 15.18
N GLN A 30 11.16 -5.41 16.06
CA GLN A 30 11.96 -5.32 17.28
C GLN A 30 13.46 -5.18 16.99
N ARG A 31 13.96 -5.79 15.91
CA ARG A 31 15.34 -5.55 15.45
C ARG A 31 15.53 -4.10 15.05
N LEU A 32 14.63 -3.52 14.25
CA LEU A 32 14.70 -2.11 13.89
C LEU A 32 14.70 -1.21 15.12
N LEU A 33 13.78 -1.42 16.07
CA LEU A 33 13.70 -0.60 17.30
C LEU A 33 14.99 -0.65 18.13
N LEU A 34 15.63 -1.83 18.24
CA LEU A 34 16.94 -1.96 18.90
C LEU A 34 18.05 -1.21 18.15
N GLU A 35 18.02 -1.21 16.82
CA GLU A 35 19.00 -0.50 16.00
C GLU A 35 18.81 1.01 16.06
N LEU A 36 17.57 1.51 16.08
CA LEU A 36 17.24 2.91 16.32
C LEU A 36 17.69 3.36 17.70
N ALA A 37 17.44 2.57 18.75
CA ALA A 37 17.93 2.85 20.10
C ALA A 37 19.46 2.89 20.15
N PHE A 38 20.16 2.01 19.41
CA PHE A 38 21.62 2.05 19.31
C PHE A 38 22.07 3.38 18.68
N LEU A 39 21.48 3.76 17.55
CA LEU A 39 21.84 4.98 16.82
C LEU A 39 21.56 6.25 17.62
N ARG A 40 20.47 6.26 18.39
CA ARG A 40 20.12 7.35 19.32
C ARG A 40 21.13 7.51 20.45
N ASP A 41 21.53 6.41 21.08
CA ASP A 41 22.35 6.44 22.31
C ASP A 41 23.87 6.48 22.03
N ALA A 42 24.29 6.16 20.80
CA ALA A 42 25.70 6.09 20.43
C ALA A 42 26.47 7.41 20.60
N PRO A 43 25.98 8.59 20.18
CA PRO A 43 26.74 9.85 20.28
C PRO A 43 27.16 10.19 21.71
N THR A 44 26.21 10.19 22.65
CA THR A 44 26.50 10.47 24.07
C THR A 44 27.44 9.43 24.68
N CYS A 45 27.32 8.16 24.27
CA CYS A 45 28.24 7.12 24.74
C CYS A 45 29.66 7.33 24.21
N ILE A 46 29.82 7.72 22.95
CA ILE A 46 31.12 8.03 22.34
C ILE A 46 31.80 9.18 23.09
N ASP A 47 31.07 10.26 23.39
CA ASP A 47 31.61 11.43 24.10
C ASP A 47 32.05 11.07 25.52
N THR A 48 31.24 10.24 26.21
CA THR A 48 31.58 9.73 27.55
C THR A 48 32.85 8.88 27.50
N LEU A 49 32.94 7.93 26.56
CA LEU A 49 34.09 7.04 26.43
C LEU A 49 35.39 7.78 26.08
N ARG A 50 35.31 8.81 25.24
CA ARG A 50 36.47 9.67 24.94
C ARG A 50 36.92 10.45 26.17
N SER A 51 35.98 10.99 26.93
CA SER A 51 36.27 11.70 28.19
C SER A 51 36.94 10.80 29.23
N ASP A 52 36.58 9.51 29.24
CA ASP A 52 37.16 8.49 30.09
C ASP A 52 38.47 7.89 29.54
N GLY A 53 38.98 8.38 28.41
CA GLY A 53 40.23 7.93 27.77
C GLY A 53 40.13 6.59 27.05
N ASN A 54 38.91 6.14 26.72
CA ASN A 54 38.64 4.87 26.05
C ASN A 54 38.39 5.05 24.53
N ASP A 55 39.35 5.68 23.85
CA ASP A 55 39.26 6.07 22.44
C ASP A 55 39.07 4.89 21.47
N GLU A 56 39.67 3.73 21.79
CA GLU A 56 39.54 2.51 21.00
C GLU A 56 38.06 2.05 20.94
N LEU A 57 37.39 2.00 22.10
CA LEU A 57 35.98 1.61 22.17
C LEU A 57 35.06 2.66 21.55
N ALA A 58 35.35 3.95 21.78
CA ALA A 58 34.63 5.05 21.14
C ALA A 58 34.69 4.97 19.61
N THR A 59 35.86 4.62 19.06
CA THR A 59 36.07 4.41 17.62
C THR A 59 35.25 3.22 17.12
N ALA A 60 35.29 2.08 17.81
CA ALA A 60 34.51 0.91 17.44
C ALA A 60 32.98 1.16 17.43
N ILE A 61 32.47 1.96 18.38
CA ILE A 61 31.04 2.35 18.41
C ILE A 61 30.72 3.29 17.24
N SER A 62 31.61 4.25 16.93
CA SER A 62 31.44 5.16 15.80
C SER A 62 31.38 4.42 14.45
N GLU A 63 32.26 3.45 14.25
CA GLU A 63 32.25 2.58 13.08
C GLU A 63 30.96 1.74 13.00
N SER A 64 30.56 1.14 14.12
CA SER A 64 29.30 0.40 14.23
C SER A 64 28.07 1.27 13.92
N ALA A 65 28.02 2.50 14.43
CA ALA A 65 26.95 3.45 14.15
C ALA A 65 26.93 3.87 12.68
N THR A 66 28.09 3.94 12.03
CA THR A 66 28.19 4.25 10.59
C THR A 66 27.65 3.10 9.75
N LEU A 67 28.04 1.86 10.06
CA LEU A 67 27.51 0.66 9.41
C LEU A 67 26.00 0.50 9.60
N LYS A 68 25.50 0.74 10.83
CA LYS A 68 24.06 0.64 11.13
C LYS A 68 23.24 1.69 10.37
N ARG A 69 23.77 2.91 10.23
CA ARG A 69 23.16 3.96 9.40
C ARG A 69 23.06 3.53 7.94
N SER A 70 24.10 2.93 7.36
CA SER A 70 24.03 2.46 5.97
C SER A 70 23.07 1.27 5.77
N GLN A 71 22.83 0.49 6.82
CA GLN A 71 21.88 -0.63 6.81
C GLN A 71 20.43 -0.23 7.13
N LEU A 72 20.21 0.99 7.63
CA LEU A 72 18.93 1.44 8.15
C LEU A 72 17.78 1.33 7.13
N PRO A 73 17.93 1.71 5.85
CA PRO A 73 16.87 1.53 4.85
C PRO A 73 16.39 0.08 4.73
N ALA A 74 17.32 -0.88 4.71
CA ALA A 74 16.98 -2.31 4.62
C ALA A 74 16.33 -2.84 5.91
N LEU A 75 16.72 -2.30 7.08
CA LEU A 75 16.07 -2.64 8.35
C LEU A 75 14.64 -2.11 8.41
N ILE A 76 14.40 -0.88 7.92
CA ILE A 76 13.05 -0.32 7.81
C ILE A 76 12.22 -1.17 6.87
N PHE A 77 12.72 -1.49 5.67
CA PHE A 77 12.02 -2.38 4.73
C PHE A 77 11.61 -3.69 5.40
N ASN A 78 12.54 -4.40 6.04
CA ASN A 78 12.25 -5.68 6.68
C ASN A 78 11.22 -5.57 7.82
N ALA A 79 11.22 -4.45 8.55
CA ALA A 79 10.29 -4.19 9.64
C ALA A 79 8.91 -3.72 9.18
N THR A 80 8.76 -3.29 7.93
CA THR A 80 7.53 -2.73 7.37
C THR A 80 7.08 -3.54 6.15
N LEU A 81 7.49 -3.15 4.94
CA LEU A 81 7.07 -3.76 3.67
C LEU A 81 7.45 -5.25 3.52
N GLY A 82 8.46 -5.71 4.26
CA GLY A 82 8.96 -7.09 4.25
C GLY A 82 8.47 -7.98 5.38
N ASN A 83 7.65 -7.47 6.31
CA ASN A 83 7.24 -8.20 7.50
C ASN A 83 5.99 -9.10 7.27
N SER A 84 5.54 -9.78 8.32
CA SER A 84 4.34 -10.63 8.28
C SER A 84 3.05 -9.82 8.21
N GLU A 85 3.01 -8.68 8.86
CA GLU A 85 1.86 -7.80 9.01
C GLU A 85 1.47 -7.19 7.64
N TYR A 86 2.45 -6.72 6.89
CA TYR A 86 2.28 -6.25 5.52
C TYR A 86 1.88 -7.38 4.57
N ARG A 87 2.37 -8.60 4.79
CA ARG A 87 1.91 -9.78 4.05
C ARG A 87 0.44 -10.08 4.34
N ASP A 88 0.01 -9.95 5.59
CA ASP A 88 -1.39 -10.16 5.99
C ASP A 88 -2.31 -9.08 5.41
N PHE A 89 -1.86 -7.82 5.35
CA PHE A 89 -2.56 -6.73 4.65
C PHE A 89 -2.87 -7.06 3.18
N TRP A 90 -1.94 -7.71 2.49
CA TRP A 90 -2.10 -8.11 1.08
C TRP A 90 -2.70 -9.50 0.89
N ARG A 91 -2.99 -10.22 1.98
CA ARG A 91 -3.52 -11.57 1.89
C ARG A 91 -4.89 -11.52 1.24
N THR A 92 -5.04 -12.27 0.15
CA THR A 92 -6.31 -12.32 -0.59
C THR A 92 -7.39 -12.99 0.25
N SER A 93 -8.47 -12.26 0.50
CA SER A 93 -9.74 -12.76 1.02
C SER A 93 -10.85 -12.43 0.02
N VAL A 94 -11.98 -13.14 0.12
CA VAL A 94 -13.18 -12.79 -0.64
C VAL A 94 -13.75 -11.51 -0.01
N PRO A 95 -13.85 -10.39 -0.76
CA PRO A 95 -14.38 -9.15 -0.21
C PRO A 95 -15.82 -9.34 0.26
N ALA A 96 -16.21 -8.65 1.34
CA ALA A 96 -17.60 -8.59 1.76
C ALA A 96 -18.51 -8.04 0.63
N GLN A 97 -19.79 -8.41 0.63
CA GLN A 97 -20.71 -8.00 -0.46
C GLN A 97 -20.85 -6.48 -0.60
N ASN A 98 -20.79 -5.75 0.52
CA ASN A 98 -20.87 -4.30 0.60
C ASN A 98 -19.49 -3.60 0.55
N TYR A 99 -18.40 -4.32 0.25
CA TYR A 99 -17.09 -3.70 0.12
C TYR A 99 -17.07 -2.68 -1.05
N PRO A 100 -16.54 -1.44 -0.88
CA PRO A 100 -15.74 -0.93 0.24
C PRO A 100 -16.48 -0.03 1.25
N GLU A 101 -17.81 -0.13 1.40
CA GLU A 101 -18.62 0.80 2.21
C GLU A 101 -18.29 0.79 3.72
N GLN A 102 -17.73 -0.31 4.24
CA GLN A 102 -17.41 -0.50 5.65
C GLN A 102 -15.93 -0.81 5.86
N THR A 103 -15.07 0.11 5.44
CA THR A 103 -13.61 0.00 5.59
C THR A 103 -13.11 0.87 6.74
N SER A 104 -12.07 0.42 7.44
CA SER A 104 -11.45 1.19 8.54
C SER A 104 -10.48 2.24 7.99
N SER A 105 -10.44 3.42 8.61
CA SER A 105 -9.40 4.44 8.37
C SER A 105 -8.13 4.20 9.18
N GLU A 106 -8.15 3.29 10.16
CA GLU A 106 -7.00 3.01 11.03
C GLU A 106 -5.77 2.55 10.24
N VAL A 107 -5.96 1.73 9.19
CA VAL A 107 -4.88 1.30 8.31
C VAL A 107 -4.22 2.47 7.58
N ILE A 108 -4.98 3.49 7.16
CA ILE A 108 -4.44 4.66 6.48
C ILE A 108 -3.55 5.43 7.46
N THR A 109 -4.08 5.73 8.65
CA THR A 109 -3.32 6.39 9.71
C THR A 109 -2.10 5.59 10.15
N ALA A 110 -2.18 4.27 10.19
CA ALA A 110 -1.06 3.41 10.54
C ALA A 110 0.04 3.44 9.46
N LEU A 111 -0.33 3.40 8.18
CA LEU A 111 0.59 3.54 7.05
C LEU A 111 1.30 4.90 7.08
N GLU A 112 0.55 6.00 7.30
CA GLU A 112 1.11 7.34 7.47
C GLU A 112 2.10 7.41 8.64
N GLN A 113 1.75 6.83 9.79
CA GLN A 113 2.64 6.80 10.96
C GLN A 113 3.93 6.03 10.70
N VAL A 114 3.88 4.93 9.96
CA VAL A 114 5.07 4.16 9.58
C VAL A 114 5.93 4.94 8.59
N SER A 115 5.32 5.60 7.59
CA SER A 115 6.03 6.46 6.63
C SER A 115 6.71 7.65 7.30
N ASP A 116 6.02 8.34 8.21
CA ASP A 116 6.59 9.43 9.01
C ASP A 116 7.73 8.95 9.92
N GLY A 117 7.58 7.77 10.53
CA GLY A 117 8.64 7.11 11.28
C GLY A 117 9.88 6.89 10.41
N ALA A 118 9.71 6.23 9.27
CA ALA A 118 10.78 5.96 8.31
C ALA A 118 11.49 7.24 7.85
N ARG A 119 10.72 8.27 7.47
CA ARG A 119 11.26 9.57 7.05
C ARG A 119 12.14 10.21 8.14
N ARG A 120 11.66 10.25 9.38
CA ARG A 120 12.43 10.81 10.51
C ARG A 120 13.70 10.01 10.78
N TRP A 121 13.60 8.68 10.85
CA TRP A 121 14.75 7.81 11.11
C TRP A 121 15.83 7.95 10.04
N LEU A 122 15.44 8.02 8.76
CA LEU A 122 16.36 8.24 7.64
C LEU A 122 17.01 9.63 7.68
N SER A 123 16.33 10.64 8.25
CA SER A 123 16.89 11.98 8.45
C SER A 123 17.81 12.13 9.67
N GLY A 124 17.98 11.06 10.46
CA GLY A 124 18.86 11.03 11.63
C GLY A 124 18.18 11.26 12.97
N ASP A 125 16.86 11.48 13.00
CA ASP A 125 16.07 11.45 14.22
C ASP A 125 15.64 10.02 14.52
N TYR A 126 16.38 9.32 15.39
CA TYR A 126 16.15 7.91 15.73
C TYR A 126 15.18 7.71 16.90
N ALA A 127 14.41 8.73 17.30
CA ALA A 127 13.38 8.57 18.31
C ALA A 127 12.29 7.61 17.81
N ALA A 128 11.95 6.61 18.61
CA ALA A 128 10.90 5.65 18.33
C ALA A 128 10.09 5.35 19.59
N ASP A 129 8.79 5.16 19.41
CA ASP A 129 7.88 4.63 20.41
C ASP A 129 7.56 3.20 20.01
N ASP A 130 8.15 2.24 20.75
CA ASP A 130 8.03 0.81 20.48
C ASP A 130 6.57 0.37 20.40
N MET A 131 5.73 0.82 21.35
CA MET A 131 4.33 0.41 21.41
C MET A 131 3.54 1.00 20.25
N LYS A 132 3.74 2.28 19.95
CA LYS A 132 3.05 2.94 18.84
C LYS A 132 3.41 2.28 17.50
N PHE A 133 4.67 1.94 17.29
CA PHE A 133 5.11 1.29 16.06
C PHE A 133 4.48 -0.10 15.89
N GLU A 134 4.49 -0.93 16.94
CA GLU A 134 3.89 -2.27 16.89
C GLU A 134 2.37 -2.22 16.72
N LEU A 135 1.68 -1.24 17.33
CA LEU A 135 0.25 -1.02 17.10
C LEU A 135 -0.03 -0.64 15.65
N ALA A 136 0.74 0.27 15.06
CA ALA A 136 0.61 0.64 13.66
C ALA A 136 0.81 -0.59 12.73
N LEU A 137 1.82 -1.42 12.98
CA LEU A 137 1.99 -2.67 12.23
C LEU A 137 0.80 -3.61 12.38
N SER A 138 0.23 -3.70 13.59
CA SER A 138 -0.96 -4.50 13.86
C SER A 138 -2.20 -4.00 13.09
N ASP A 139 -2.37 -2.69 12.98
CA ASP A 139 -3.48 -2.08 12.24
C ASP A 139 -3.30 -2.23 10.73
N ILE A 140 -2.06 -2.17 10.23
CA ILE A 140 -1.73 -2.51 8.84
C ILE A 140 -2.13 -3.96 8.55
N ALA A 141 -1.79 -4.91 9.44
CA ALA A 141 -2.14 -6.33 9.25
C ALA A 141 -3.65 -6.60 9.15
N ARG A 142 -4.47 -5.75 9.74
CA ARG A 142 -5.95 -5.83 9.68
C ARG A 142 -6.56 -5.07 8.51
N GLY A 143 -5.74 -4.35 7.73
CA GLY A 143 -6.21 -3.61 6.58
C GLY A 143 -6.68 -4.51 5.44
N ASP A 144 -7.25 -3.86 4.43
CA ASP A 144 -8.07 -4.43 3.37
C ASP A 144 -7.40 -4.39 1.99
N GLY A 145 -6.06 -4.29 1.91
CA GLY A 145 -5.33 -4.20 0.65
C GLY A 145 -5.59 -5.39 -0.28
N GLY A 146 -5.59 -6.61 0.28
CA GLY A 146 -5.94 -7.83 -0.44
C GLY A 146 -7.39 -7.85 -0.94
N GLU A 147 -8.34 -7.32 -0.16
CA GLU A 147 -9.75 -7.22 -0.52
C GLU A 147 -9.97 -6.21 -1.63
N LEU A 148 -9.32 -5.06 -1.57
CA LEU A 148 -9.35 -4.05 -2.63
C LEU A 148 -8.86 -4.63 -3.95
N LEU A 149 -7.72 -5.32 -3.92
CA LEU A 149 -7.10 -5.92 -5.10
C LEU A 149 -8.00 -6.97 -5.73
N GLU A 150 -8.65 -7.80 -4.92
CA GLU A 150 -9.60 -8.81 -5.38
C GLU A 150 -10.91 -8.19 -5.91
N ALA A 151 -11.44 -7.16 -5.23
CA ALA A 151 -12.64 -6.46 -5.66
C ALA A 151 -12.47 -5.79 -7.03
N LEU A 152 -11.33 -5.13 -7.25
CA LEU A 152 -10.99 -4.50 -8.52
C LEU A 152 -10.70 -5.53 -9.62
N ALA A 153 -10.06 -6.66 -9.28
CA ALA A 153 -9.86 -7.76 -10.23
C ALA A 153 -11.20 -8.38 -10.69
N ARG A 154 -12.15 -8.58 -9.77
CA ARG A 154 -13.50 -9.06 -10.11
C ARG A 154 -14.26 -8.07 -10.97
N GLN A 155 -14.18 -6.77 -10.66
CA GLN A 155 -14.77 -5.72 -11.48
C GLN A 155 -14.25 -5.77 -12.91
N ALA A 156 -12.93 -5.85 -13.10
CA ALA A 156 -12.32 -6.00 -14.42
C ALA A 156 -12.87 -7.23 -15.14
N ALA A 157 -12.83 -8.41 -14.49
CA ALA A 157 -13.27 -9.65 -15.10
C ALA A 157 -14.75 -9.63 -15.55
N TYR A 158 -15.66 -9.11 -14.72
CA TYR A 158 -17.07 -9.01 -15.08
C TYR A 158 -17.32 -8.03 -16.23
N LEU A 159 -16.65 -6.87 -16.22
CA LEU A 159 -16.78 -5.87 -17.27
C LEU A 159 -16.16 -6.36 -18.58
N ASP A 160 -15.05 -7.10 -18.52
CA ASP A 160 -14.43 -7.71 -19.70
C ASP A 160 -15.32 -8.80 -20.30
N ALA A 161 -15.96 -9.62 -19.48
CA ALA A 161 -16.96 -10.59 -19.95
C ALA A 161 -18.16 -9.90 -20.62
N ALA A 162 -18.66 -8.80 -20.04
CA ALA A 162 -19.72 -8.01 -20.65
C ALA A 162 -19.26 -7.37 -21.97
N ASN A 163 -18.04 -6.85 -22.02
CA ASN A 163 -17.43 -6.26 -23.21
C ASN A 163 -17.29 -7.27 -24.35
N ALA A 164 -16.99 -8.54 -24.05
CA ALA A 164 -16.92 -9.60 -25.06
C ALA A 164 -18.29 -9.84 -25.73
N VAL A 165 -19.38 -9.82 -24.97
CA VAL A 165 -20.75 -9.91 -25.51
C VAL A 165 -21.08 -8.70 -26.37
N ILE A 166 -20.71 -7.50 -25.90
CA ILE A 166 -20.91 -6.25 -26.65
C ILE A 166 -20.13 -6.28 -27.97
N SER A 167 -18.85 -6.65 -27.94
CA SER A 167 -17.99 -6.71 -29.14
C SER A 167 -18.56 -7.63 -30.20
N ALA A 168 -19.02 -8.83 -29.80
CA ALA A 168 -19.63 -9.78 -30.73
C ALA A 168 -20.91 -9.24 -31.41
N GLN A 169 -21.62 -8.31 -30.76
CA GLN A 169 -22.76 -7.62 -31.36
C GLN A 169 -22.30 -6.43 -32.23
N VAL A 170 -21.29 -5.66 -31.80
CA VAL A 170 -20.70 -4.56 -32.57
C VAL A 170 -20.14 -5.06 -33.90
N ASP A 171 -19.54 -6.25 -33.95
CA ASP A 171 -19.04 -6.89 -35.18
C ASP A 171 -20.16 -7.16 -36.21
N LYS A 172 -21.40 -7.35 -35.74
CA LYS A 172 -22.60 -7.47 -36.59
C LYS A 172 -23.18 -6.10 -36.97
N GLY A 173 -22.61 -5.01 -36.45
CA GLY A 173 -23.01 -3.62 -36.59
C GLY A 173 -23.75 -3.08 -35.35
N PRO A 174 -23.73 -1.75 -35.13
CA PRO A 174 -24.34 -1.12 -33.96
C PRO A 174 -25.86 -1.31 -33.93
N LEU A 175 -26.44 -1.25 -32.71
CA LEU A 175 -27.87 -1.42 -32.49
C LEU A 175 -28.72 -0.28 -33.04
N CYS A 176 -28.13 0.91 -33.19
CA CYS A 176 -28.74 2.04 -33.88
C CYS A 176 -28.04 2.29 -35.21
N ARG A 177 -28.79 2.12 -36.30
CA ARG A 177 -28.37 2.49 -37.66
C ARG A 177 -29.24 3.63 -38.15
N ALA A 178 -28.65 4.66 -38.75
CA ALA A 178 -29.36 5.74 -39.44
C ALA A 178 -30.55 6.35 -38.65
N ASN A 179 -30.35 6.70 -37.36
CA ASN A 179 -31.38 7.25 -36.46
C ASN A 179 -32.61 6.36 -36.17
N THR A 180 -32.60 5.08 -36.57
CA THR A 180 -33.62 4.13 -36.10
C THR A 180 -33.21 3.48 -34.79
N GLN A 181 -33.96 3.77 -33.73
CA GLN A 181 -33.84 3.10 -32.44
C GLN A 181 -34.49 1.72 -32.51
N SER A 182 -33.71 0.65 -32.42
CA SER A 182 -34.24 -0.69 -32.29
C SER A 182 -34.82 -0.92 -30.88
N GLU A 183 -35.77 -1.85 -30.75
CA GLU A 183 -36.27 -2.28 -29.43
C GLU A 183 -35.13 -2.77 -28.52
N ALA A 184 -34.14 -3.45 -29.11
CA ALA A 184 -32.93 -3.87 -28.42
C ALA A 184 -32.12 -2.67 -27.86
N ALA A 185 -32.00 -1.57 -28.62
CA ALA A 185 -31.33 -0.37 -28.13
C ALA A 185 -32.07 0.27 -26.93
N ALA A 186 -33.40 0.25 -26.92
CA ALA A 186 -34.19 0.73 -25.78
C ALA A 186 -33.98 -0.14 -24.53
N ILE A 187 -33.99 -1.46 -24.68
CA ILE A 187 -33.74 -2.42 -23.59
C ILE A 187 -32.33 -2.21 -23.02
N VAL A 188 -31.30 -2.14 -23.87
CA VAL A 188 -29.92 -1.92 -23.45
C VAL A 188 -29.79 -0.61 -22.68
N ARG A 189 -30.40 0.48 -23.15
CA ARG A 189 -30.40 1.76 -22.41
C ARG A 189 -31.01 1.62 -21.02
N THR A 190 -32.15 0.94 -20.88
CA THR A 190 -32.76 0.70 -19.57
C THR A 190 -31.86 -0.10 -18.65
N VAL A 191 -31.21 -1.15 -19.17
CA VAL A 191 -30.27 -1.99 -18.41
C VAL A 191 -29.04 -1.18 -17.97
N VAL A 192 -28.45 -0.39 -18.86
CA VAL A 192 -27.29 0.45 -18.54
C VAL A 192 -27.65 1.49 -17.48
N ASN A 193 -28.77 2.20 -17.63
CA ASN A 193 -29.21 3.19 -16.63
C ASN A 193 -29.48 2.55 -15.27
N LYS A 194 -30.18 1.41 -15.25
CA LYS A 194 -30.60 0.79 -14.00
C LYS A 194 -29.45 0.14 -13.26
N PHE A 195 -28.59 -0.62 -13.95
CA PHE A 195 -27.58 -1.45 -13.32
C PHE A 195 -26.18 -0.85 -13.45
N PHE A 196 -25.78 -0.41 -14.65
CA PHE A 196 -24.41 0.08 -14.83
C PHE A 196 -24.19 1.44 -14.16
N ILE A 197 -25.00 2.45 -14.47
CA ILE A 197 -24.80 3.80 -13.94
C ILE A 197 -25.05 3.86 -12.43
N ARG A 198 -26.22 3.39 -11.99
CA ARG A 198 -26.64 3.53 -10.59
C ARG A 198 -25.90 2.61 -9.62
N GLU A 199 -25.47 1.43 -10.05
CA GLU A 199 -24.87 0.44 -9.15
C GLU A 199 -23.38 0.23 -9.47
N VAL A 200 -23.04 -0.19 -10.70
CA VAL A 200 -21.66 -0.58 -11.05
C VAL A 200 -20.71 0.62 -11.06
N GLN A 201 -21.08 1.75 -11.67
CA GLN A 201 -20.23 2.94 -11.72
C GLN A 201 -20.09 3.60 -10.34
N ALA A 202 -21.17 3.66 -9.57
CA ALA A 202 -21.13 4.16 -8.19
C ALA A 202 -20.16 3.32 -7.34
N ARG A 203 -20.28 1.98 -7.38
CA ARG A 203 -19.34 1.08 -6.70
C ARG A 203 -17.91 1.23 -7.21
N ALA A 204 -17.71 1.39 -8.51
CA ALA A 204 -16.39 1.61 -9.10
C ALA A 204 -15.75 2.92 -8.59
N ALA A 205 -16.53 3.97 -8.40
CA ALA A 205 -16.06 5.22 -7.81
C ALA A 205 -15.62 5.02 -6.35
N SER A 206 -16.40 4.28 -5.54
CA SER A 206 -16.02 3.95 -4.16
C SER A 206 -14.74 3.09 -4.09
N LEU A 207 -14.59 2.12 -4.98
CA LEU A 207 -13.35 1.32 -5.09
C LEU A 207 -12.15 2.19 -5.51
N GLY A 208 -12.37 3.14 -6.43
CA GLY A 208 -11.36 4.11 -6.84
C GLY A 208 -10.91 5.00 -5.69
N GLN A 209 -11.85 5.54 -4.91
CA GLN A 209 -11.54 6.35 -3.72
C GLN A 209 -10.69 5.55 -2.73
N ARG A 210 -11.14 4.33 -2.37
CA ARG A 210 -10.41 3.47 -1.43
C ARG A 210 -9.00 3.14 -1.92
N TYR A 211 -8.81 2.97 -3.23
CA TYR A 211 -7.48 2.81 -3.81
C TYR A 211 -6.59 4.03 -3.57
N TYR A 212 -7.08 5.24 -3.82
CA TYR A 212 -6.29 6.44 -3.60
C TYR A 212 -5.93 6.61 -2.12
N ASP A 213 -6.89 6.41 -1.22
CA ASP A 213 -6.69 6.52 0.23
C ASP A 213 -5.56 5.58 0.74
N LEU A 214 -5.48 4.36 0.23
CA LEU A 214 -4.43 3.40 0.63
C LEU A 214 -3.12 3.60 -0.14
N SER A 215 -3.19 3.93 -1.42
CA SER A 215 -2.02 3.93 -2.31
C SER A 215 -1.05 5.08 -2.03
N GLU A 216 -1.53 6.23 -1.57
CA GLU A 216 -0.69 7.39 -1.27
C GLU A 216 0.35 7.11 -0.17
N PRO A 217 -0.05 6.73 1.06
CA PRO A 217 0.93 6.48 2.12
C PRO A 217 1.81 5.25 1.85
N LEU A 218 1.31 4.25 1.09
CA LEU A 218 2.10 3.11 0.63
C LEU A 218 3.22 3.51 -0.33
N ARG A 219 2.88 4.30 -1.35
CA ARG A 219 3.85 4.76 -2.35
C ARG A 219 4.90 5.66 -1.72
N GLU A 220 4.51 6.45 -0.73
CA GLU A 220 5.46 7.27 0.03
C GLU A 220 6.53 6.39 0.69
N LEU A 221 6.11 5.35 1.42
CA LEU A 221 7.05 4.42 2.07
C LEU A 221 7.93 3.68 1.04
N GLU A 222 7.34 3.24 -0.08
CA GLU A 222 8.07 2.60 -1.17
C GLU A 222 9.10 3.53 -1.81
N GLN A 223 8.79 4.83 -1.96
CA GLN A 223 9.71 5.83 -2.50
C GLN A 223 10.85 6.16 -1.52
N LEU A 224 10.54 6.29 -0.23
CA LEU A 224 11.54 6.51 0.82
C LEU A 224 12.58 5.38 0.87
N LEU A 225 12.17 4.16 0.50
CA LEU A 225 12.99 2.96 0.57
C LEU A 225 13.46 2.47 -0.81
N ALA A 226 13.30 3.26 -1.88
CA ALA A 226 13.52 2.82 -3.26
C ALA A 226 14.88 2.15 -3.48
N ASP A 227 15.95 2.69 -2.90
CA ASP A 227 17.32 2.17 -3.03
C ASP A 227 17.58 0.88 -2.23
N ALA A 228 16.62 0.47 -1.39
CA ALA A 228 16.72 -0.70 -0.52
C ALA A 228 15.63 -1.75 -0.77
N LEU A 229 14.80 -1.57 -1.79
CA LEU A 229 13.79 -2.57 -2.17
C LEU A 229 14.47 -3.78 -2.84
N PRO A 230 14.21 -5.02 -2.37
CA PRO A 230 14.63 -6.22 -3.09
C PRO A 230 13.92 -6.33 -4.45
N ASP A 231 14.61 -6.89 -5.45
CA ASP A 231 14.05 -7.10 -6.81
C ASP A 231 12.70 -7.83 -6.78
N ALA A 232 12.58 -8.88 -5.96
CA ALA A 232 11.34 -9.64 -5.80
C ALA A 232 10.18 -8.79 -5.28
N TYR A 233 10.46 -7.79 -4.43
CA TYR A 233 9.44 -6.85 -3.97
C TYR A 233 9.04 -5.89 -5.08
N ALA A 234 10.01 -5.36 -5.84
CA ALA A 234 9.75 -4.47 -6.97
C ALA A 234 8.89 -5.16 -8.05
N ASP A 235 9.22 -6.40 -8.41
CA ASP A 235 8.44 -7.20 -9.36
C ASP A 235 7.00 -7.43 -8.86
N TRP A 236 6.85 -7.74 -7.58
CA TRP A 236 5.54 -7.94 -6.96
C TRP A 236 4.72 -6.64 -6.95
N ARG A 237 5.34 -5.50 -6.60
CA ARG A 237 4.74 -4.16 -6.59
C ARG A 237 4.26 -3.78 -7.99
N ASP A 238 5.09 -3.99 -9.00
CA ASP A 238 4.75 -3.64 -10.39
C ASP A 238 3.61 -4.53 -10.93
N ASN A 239 3.52 -5.79 -10.47
CA ASN A 239 2.37 -6.65 -10.76
C ASN A 239 1.09 -6.19 -10.03
N ARG A 240 1.18 -5.84 -8.74
CA ARG A 240 0.09 -5.27 -7.95
C ARG A 240 -0.48 -4.02 -8.63
N ASP A 241 0.40 -3.09 -9.01
CA ASP A 241 0.01 -1.82 -9.61
C ASP A 241 -0.65 -2.01 -10.99
N ARG A 242 -0.15 -2.93 -11.82
CA ARG A 242 -0.81 -3.31 -13.08
C ARG A 242 -2.22 -3.87 -12.87
N ARG A 243 -2.44 -4.67 -11.82
CA ARG A 243 -3.77 -5.21 -11.49
C ARG A 243 -4.73 -4.12 -11.02
N PHE A 244 -4.27 -3.19 -10.19
CA PHE A 244 -5.05 -2.02 -9.82
C PHE A 244 -5.43 -1.18 -11.03
N ASP A 245 -4.45 -0.87 -11.89
CA ASP A 245 -4.66 -0.12 -13.13
C ASP A 245 -5.72 -0.75 -14.04
N ALA A 246 -5.68 -2.08 -14.21
CA ALA A 246 -6.68 -2.80 -15.00
C ALA A 246 -8.09 -2.66 -14.39
N GLY A 247 -8.22 -2.86 -13.07
CA GLY A 247 -9.49 -2.72 -12.35
C GLY A 247 -10.09 -1.32 -12.39
N LEU A 248 -9.24 -0.29 -12.25
CA LEU A 248 -9.65 1.12 -12.27
C LEU A 248 -10.06 1.59 -13.68
N LYS A 249 -9.40 1.08 -14.74
CA LYS A 249 -9.71 1.43 -16.13
C LYS A 249 -10.93 0.69 -16.69
N ALA A 250 -11.30 -0.46 -16.14
CA ALA A 250 -12.37 -1.31 -16.66
C ALA A 250 -13.73 -0.60 -16.85
N PRO A 251 -14.25 0.23 -15.92
CA PRO A 251 -15.51 0.95 -16.13
C PRO A 251 -15.46 1.91 -17.32
N ARG A 252 -14.35 2.64 -17.48
CA ARG A 252 -14.16 3.55 -18.62
C ARG A 252 -14.10 2.79 -19.94
N ASN A 253 -13.39 1.66 -19.97
CA ASN A 253 -13.35 0.79 -21.14
C ASN A 253 -14.75 0.27 -21.49
N HIS A 254 -15.55 -0.11 -20.49
CA HIS A 254 -16.93 -0.55 -20.69
C HIS A 254 -17.81 0.54 -21.29
N VAL A 255 -17.69 1.79 -20.81
CA VAL A 255 -18.39 2.94 -21.41
C VAL A 255 -18.04 3.09 -22.89
N THR A 256 -16.78 2.95 -23.28
CA THR A 256 -16.36 3.00 -24.69
C THR A 256 -17.00 1.89 -25.52
N GLN A 257 -17.15 0.68 -24.96
CA GLN A 257 -17.84 -0.42 -25.66
C GLN A 257 -19.35 -0.16 -25.81
N LEU A 258 -19.99 0.39 -24.77
CA LEU A 258 -21.40 0.80 -24.83
C LEU A 258 -21.65 1.91 -25.87
N GLN A 259 -20.72 2.86 -25.99
CA GLN A 259 -20.74 3.88 -27.05
C GLN A 259 -20.70 3.27 -28.44
N ALA A 260 -19.80 2.31 -28.68
CA ALA A 260 -19.72 1.60 -29.95
C ALA A 260 -21.00 0.79 -30.25
N LEU A 261 -21.58 0.14 -29.24
CA LEU A 261 -22.81 -0.63 -29.37
C LEU A 261 -24.03 0.22 -29.73
N LEU A 262 -24.22 1.34 -29.03
CA LEU A 262 -25.36 2.23 -29.22
C LEU A 262 -25.15 3.19 -30.40
N GLY A 263 -23.92 3.38 -30.87
CA GLY A 263 -23.60 4.23 -32.01
C GLY A 263 -24.15 5.65 -31.85
N VAL A 264 -24.86 6.14 -32.86
CA VAL A 264 -25.44 7.50 -32.89
C VAL A 264 -26.45 7.77 -31.76
N CYS A 265 -27.07 6.73 -31.20
CA CYS A 265 -28.03 6.87 -30.09
C CYS A 265 -27.35 7.13 -28.74
N TYR A 266 -26.04 6.96 -28.61
CA TYR A 266 -25.36 7.19 -27.34
C TYR A 266 -25.39 8.67 -26.93
N ALA A 267 -25.34 9.61 -27.88
CA ALA A 267 -25.40 11.04 -27.56
C ALA A 267 -26.73 11.44 -26.91
N GLU A 268 -27.85 10.84 -27.34
CA GLU A 268 -29.17 11.04 -26.74
C GLU A 268 -29.30 10.42 -25.34
N PHE A 269 -28.46 9.44 -25.04
CA PHE A 269 -28.35 8.81 -23.74
C PHE A 269 -27.60 9.71 -22.74
N ALA A 270 -26.44 10.25 -23.12
CA ALA A 270 -25.64 11.15 -22.29
C ALA A 270 -26.38 12.47 -21.96
N ALA A 271 -27.15 13.02 -22.91
CA ALA A 271 -27.87 14.28 -22.73
C ALA A 271 -29.11 14.21 -21.82
N ARG A 272 -29.61 13.00 -21.50
CA ARG A 272 -30.81 12.83 -20.65
C ARG A 272 -30.48 12.66 -19.17
N ASP A 273 -29.29 12.20 -18.83
CA ASP A 273 -28.87 12.06 -17.41
C ASP A 273 -28.70 13.41 -16.70
N ASP A 274 -28.30 14.47 -17.41
CA ASP A 274 -28.17 15.85 -16.89
C ASP A 274 -29.53 16.54 -16.60
N SER A 275 -30.66 15.88 -16.89
CA SER A 275 -32.02 16.45 -16.73
C SER A 275 -32.84 15.84 -15.60
N THR A 276 -32.20 15.04 -14.75
CA THR A 276 -32.80 14.49 -13.53
C THR A 276 -31.91 14.77 -12.31
N GLU A 277 -31.83 16.06 -11.97
CA GLU A 277 -31.65 16.56 -10.60
C GLU A 277 -32.84 17.45 -10.24
#